data_AF-A0A9E2GCR5-F1
#
_entry.id   AF-A0A9E2GCR5-F1
#
_cell.length_a   1.000
_cell.length_b   1.000
_cell.length_c   1.000
_cell.angle_alpha   90.00
_cell.angle_beta   90.00
_cell.angle_gamma   90.00
#
_symmetry.space_group_name_H-M   'P 1'
#
loop_
_entity.id
_entity.type
_entity.pdbx_description
1 polymer ?
#
loop_
_entity_poly.entity_id
_entity_poly.type
_entity_poly.pdbx_seq_one_letter_code
_entity_poly.pdbx_strand_id
1 'polypeptide(L)'
;MYIVCSDLEGVLVPEIWINVAQKTGIKELELTTRDIPDYDVLMKKRLALLDKNGLKINDIKKVIDSMEPLEGALEFLEWLRSCVPVIIASDTFVQF
;
A
#
# COMPACT_ATOMS: atom_id res chain seq x y z
N MET A 1 26.51 0.32 -14.50
CA MET A 1 25.06 0.21 -14.73
C MET A 1 24.39 0.61 -13.42
N TYR A 2 23.61 1.68 -13.42
CA TYR A 2 22.86 2.12 -12.23
C TYR A 2 21.44 1.57 -12.33
N ILE A 3 20.84 1.24 -11.18
CA ILE A 3 19.45 0.84 -11.03
C ILE A 3 18.89 1.63 -9.85
N VAL A 4 17.66 2.11 -9.97
CA VAL A 4 16.93 2.71 -8.86
C VAL A 4 15.89 1.72 -8.36
N CYS A 5 15.96 1.37 -7.08
CA CYS A 5 14.90 0.65 -6.40
C CYS A 5 14.09 1.65 -5.57
N SER A 6 12.78 1.71 -5.79
CA SER A 6 11.86 2.55 -5.04
C SER A 6 10.89 1.70 -4.23
N ASP A 7 10.55 2.18 -3.05
CA ASP A 7 9.32 1.73 -2.38
C ASP A 7 8.10 2.27 -3.15
N LEU A 8 6.92 1.72 -2.85
CA LEU A 8 5.65 2.08 -3.46
C LEU A 8 4.85 3.03 -2.56
N GLU A 9 4.49 2.56 -1.37
CA GLU A 9 3.67 3.30 -0.41
C GLU A 9 4.49 4.42 0.24
N GLY A 10 3.91 5.62 0.36
CA GLY A 10 4.59 6.81 0.88
C GLY A 10 5.59 7.48 -0.09
N VAL A 11 5.91 6.85 -1.23
CA VAL A 11 6.80 7.42 -2.27
C VAL A 11 6.06 7.72 -3.56
N LEU A 12 5.32 6.73 -4.09
CA LEU A 12 4.59 6.87 -5.36
C LEU A 12 3.07 6.91 -5.14
N VAL A 13 2.59 6.20 -4.12
CA VAL A 13 1.17 6.14 -3.76
C VAL A 13 0.98 6.37 -2.26
N PRO A 14 -0.20 6.80 -1.81
CA PRO A 14 -0.52 6.87 -0.39
C PRO A 14 -0.50 5.48 0.27
N GLU A 15 -0.42 5.44 1.60
CA GLU A 15 -0.52 4.22 2.41
C GLU A 15 -1.87 3.52 2.20
N ILE A 16 -1.86 2.29 1.70
CA ILE A 16 -3.05 1.52 1.30
C ILE A 16 -3.89 1.20 2.54
N TRP A 17 -3.28 0.65 3.59
CA TRP A 17 -4.01 0.22 4.79
C TRP A 17 -4.67 1.38 5.54
N ILE A 18 -4.06 2.56 5.53
CA ILE A 18 -4.65 3.78 6.09
C ILE A 18 -5.89 4.17 5.28
N ASN A 19 -5.81 4.15 3.95
CA ASN A 19 -6.96 4.43 3.08
C ASN A 19 -8.08 3.40 3.25
N VAL A 20 -7.74 2.12 3.34
CA VAL A 20 -8.70 1.03 3.61
C VAL A 20 -9.39 1.25 4.95
N ALA A 21 -8.65 1.62 5.99
CA ALA A 21 -9.22 1.91 7.30
C ALA A 21 -10.19 3.10 7.26
N GLN A 22 -9.82 4.19 6.60
CA GLN A 22 -10.66 5.38 6.47
C GLN A 22 -11.94 5.11 5.67
N LYS A 23 -11.86 4.33 4.58
CA LYS A 23 -13.01 4.01 3.74
C LYS A 23 -13.95 2.97 4.38
N THR A 24 -13.42 2.03 5.14
CA THR A 24 -14.20 0.99 5.83
C THR A 24 -14.67 1.42 7.22
N GLY A 25 -14.09 2.49 7.78
CA GLY A 25 -14.34 2.97 9.14
C GLY A 25 -13.69 2.13 10.24
N ILE A 26 -12.83 1.17 9.88
CA ILE A 26 -12.17 0.24 10.82
C ILE A 26 -10.80 0.82 11.20
N LYS A 27 -10.75 1.63 12.26
CA LYS A 27 -9.53 2.30 12.72
C LYS A 27 -8.39 1.34 13.05
N GLU A 28 -8.69 0.11 13.47
CA GLU A 28 -7.68 -0.89 13.79
C GLU A 28 -6.84 -1.33 12.57
N LEU A 29 -7.29 -1.05 11.34
CA LEU A 29 -6.51 -1.28 10.13
C LEU A 29 -5.41 -0.21 9.91
N GLU A 30 -5.47 0.93 10.60
CA GLU A 30 -4.44 1.99 10.56
C GLU A 30 -3.15 1.60 11.28
N LEU A 31 -3.16 0.51 12.06
CA LEU A 31 -1.98 0.05 12.79
C LEU A 31 -0.84 -0.29 11.83
N THR A 32 0.36 0.15 12.18
CA THR A 32 1.59 -0.02 11.43
C THR A 32 2.58 -0.90 12.18
N THR A 33 3.72 -1.18 11.57
CA THR A 33 4.85 -1.86 12.22
C THR A 33 5.45 -1.06 13.38
N ARG A 34 5.16 0.24 13.49
CA ARG A 34 5.52 1.05 14.67
C ARG A 34 4.70 0.67 15.90
N ASP A 35 3.45 0.24 15.69
CA ASP A 35 2.52 -0.17 16.74
C ASP A 35 2.66 -1.67 17.05
N ILE A 36 2.83 -2.48 16.01
CA ILE A 36 3.02 -3.94 16.08
C ILE A 36 4.30 -4.30 15.31
N PRO A 37 5.46 -4.40 15.97
CA PRO A 37 6.75 -4.63 15.31
C PRO A 37 6.84 -5.93 14.49
N ASP A 38 6.06 -6.94 14.90
CA ASP A 38 6.01 -8.24 14.23
C ASP A 38 5.00 -8.18 13.05
N TYR A 39 5.53 -8.24 11.83
CA TYR A 39 4.75 -8.19 10.60
C TYR A 39 3.75 -9.35 10.48
N ASP A 40 4.11 -10.56 10.93
CA ASP A 40 3.20 -11.72 10.88
C ASP A 40 2.02 -11.52 11.83
N VAL A 41 2.27 -10.96 13.01
CA VAL A 41 1.21 -10.63 13.98
C VAL A 41 0.31 -9.53 13.42
N LEU A 42 0.88 -8.50 12.82
CA LEU A 42 0.12 -7.41 12.19
C LEU A 42 -0.77 -7.93 11.07
N MET A 43 -0.23 -8.77 10.18
CA MET A 43 -0.99 -9.31 9.05
C MET A 43 -2.09 -10.27 9.48
N LYS A 44 -1.82 -11.15 10.45
CA LYS A 44 -2.88 -12.01 11.04
C LYS A 44 -4.00 -11.18 11.65
N LYS A 45 -3.67 -10.08 12.33
CA LYS A 45 -4.66 -9.16 12.89
C LYS A 45 -5.50 -8.49 11.79
N ARG A 46 -4.86 -7.97 10.73
CA ARG A 46 -5.55 -7.37 9.59
C ARG A 46 -6.51 -8.35 8.92
N LEU A 47 -6.06 -9.58 8.63
CA LEU A 47 -6.90 -10.62 8.03
C LEU A 47 -8.08 -11.00 8.93
N ALA A 48 -7.86 -11.13 10.25
CA ALA A 48 -8.94 -11.42 11.19
C ALA A 48 -9.98 -10.27 11.26
N LEU A 49 -9.53 -9.02 11.15
CA LEU A 49 -10.43 -7.86 11.09
C LEU A 49 -11.25 -7.84 9.79
N LEU A 50 -10.62 -8.15 8.66
CA LEU A 50 -11.31 -8.24 7.37
C LEU A 50 -12.40 -9.33 7.41
N ASP A 51 -12.07 -10.52 7.91
CA ASP A 51 -13.00 -11.64 8.04
C ASP A 51 -14.17 -11.31 8.98
N LYS A 52 -13.88 -10.74 10.16
CA LYS A 52 -14.89 -10.32 11.14
C LYS A 52 -15.88 -9.30 10.56
N ASN A 53 -15.43 -8.42 9.68
CA ASN A 53 -16.26 -7.39 9.04
C ASN A 53 -16.81 -7.82 7.68
N GLY A 54 -16.56 -9.07 7.25
CA GLY A 54 -17.06 -9.60 5.97
C GLY A 54 -16.46 -8.94 4.74
N LEU A 55 -15.31 -8.27 4.87
CA LEU A 55 -14.64 -7.57 3.78
C LEU A 55 -13.89 -8.56 2.89
N LYS A 56 -14.19 -8.53 1.59
CA LYS A 56 -13.54 -9.38 0.59
C LYS A 56 -12.44 -8.62 -0.12
N ILE A 57 -11.57 -9.35 -0.83
CA ILE A 57 -10.50 -8.76 -1.65
C ILE A 57 -11.04 -7.73 -2.65
N ASN A 58 -12.24 -7.93 -3.20
CA ASN A 58 -12.86 -6.99 -4.13
C ASN A 58 -13.25 -5.67 -3.46
N ASP A 59 -13.54 -5.66 -2.16
CA ASP A 59 -13.85 -4.43 -1.43
C ASP A 59 -12.58 -3.62 -1.16
N ILE A 60 -11.47 -4.31 -0.90
CA ILE A 60 -10.13 -3.69 -0.80
C ILE A 60 -9.73 -3.09 -2.15
N LYS A 61 -9.87 -3.85 -3.25
CA LYS A 61 -9.59 -3.37 -4.60
C LYS A 61 -10.36 -2.11 -4.96
N LYS A 62 -11.67 -2.04 -4.63
CA LYS A 62 -12.45 -0.81 -4.86
C LYS A 62 -11.91 0.41 -4.13
N VAL A 63 -11.32 0.22 -2.94
CA VAL A 63 -10.66 1.31 -2.22
C VAL A 63 -9.40 1.73 -2.95
N ILE A 64 -8.56 0.75 -3.35
CA ILE A 64 -7.31 1.02 -4.07
C ILE A 64 -7.56 1.67 -5.44
N ASP A 65 -8.57 1.21 -6.18
CA ASP A 65 -8.99 1.80 -7.46
C ASP A 65 -9.43 3.26 -7.32
N SER A 66 -9.82 3.68 -6.12
CA SER A 66 -10.18 5.08 -5.81
C SER A 66 -9.01 5.93 -5.32
N MET A 67 -7.83 5.32 -5.13
CA MET A 67 -6.62 6.03 -4.74
C MET A 67 -5.93 6.60 -5.96
N GLU A 68 -5.40 7.81 -5.82
CA GLU A 68 -4.56 8.43 -6.83
C GLU A 68 -3.09 8.36 -6.37
N PRO A 69 -2.13 8.27 -7.31
CA PRO A 69 -0.72 8.46 -7.00
C PRO A 69 -0.48 9.79 -6.29
N LEU A 70 0.63 9.89 -5.55
CA LEU A 70 1.02 11.16 -4.95
C LEU A 70 1.29 12.21 -6.05
N GLU A 71 1.09 13.48 -5.72
CA GLU A 71 1.33 14.59 -6.66
C GLU A 71 2.77 14.52 -7.20
N GLY A 72 2.90 14.56 -8.54
CA GLY A 72 4.18 14.44 -9.23
C GLY A 72 4.79 13.03 -9.29
N ALA A 73 4.18 12.01 -8.67
CA ALA A 73 4.73 10.65 -8.65
C ALA A 73 4.84 10.03 -10.06
N LEU A 74 3.85 10.25 -10.92
CA LEU A 74 3.86 9.77 -12.30
C LEU A 74 4.96 10.45 -13.12
N GLU A 75 5.06 11.78 -13.04
CA GLU A 75 6.06 12.58 -13.74
C GLU A 75 7.48 12.20 -13.29
N PHE A 76 7.67 12.00 -11.99
CA PHE A 76 8.90 11.52 -11.41
C PHE A 76 9.29 10.12 -11.94
N LEU A 77 8.34 9.19 -11.98
CA LEU A 77 8.57 7.83 -12.45
C LEU A 77 8.87 7.79 -13.95
N GLU A 78 8.17 8.61 -14.75
CA GLU A 78 8.44 8.78 -16.18
C GLU A 78 9.85 9.34 -16.42
N TRP A 79 10.22 10.38 -15.68
CA TRP A 79 11.56 10.95 -15.74
C TRP A 79 12.63 9.92 -15.36
N LEU A 80 12.47 9.20 -14.25
CA LEU A 80 13.41 8.17 -13.82
C LEU A 80 13.59 7.09 -14.89
N ARG A 81 12.49 6.55 -15.42
CA ARG A 81 12.53 5.49 -16.44
C ARG A 81 13.18 5.92 -17.75
N SER A 82 13.20 7.22 -18.05
CA SER A 82 13.89 7.75 -19.23
C SER A 82 15.42 7.69 -19.12
N CYS A 83 15.95 7.63 -17.89
CA CYS A 83 17.39 7.76 -17.63
C CYS A 83 18.01 6.51 -16.98
N VAL A 84 17.22 5.71 -16.24
CA VAL A 84 17.72 4.55 -15.48
C VAL A 84 16.65 3.45 -15.36
N PRO A 85 17.03 2.16 -15.35
CA PRO A 85 16.12 1.09 -14.96
C PRO A 85 15.57 1.31 -13.54
N VAL A 86 14.25 1.19 -13.39
CA VAL A 86 13.53 1.34 -12.13
C VAL A 86 12.90 0.01 -11.73
N ILE A 87 13.08 -0.37 -10.47
CA ILE A 87 12.45 -1.52 -9.83
C ILE A 87 11.61 -1.00 -8.65
N ILE A 88 10.38 -1.48 -8.54
CA ILE A 88 9.56 -1.23 -7.36
C ILE A 88 9.70 -2.43 -6.41
N ALA A 89 10.06 -2.17 -5.17
CA ALA A 89 10.19 -3.16 -4.12
C ALA A 89 9.39 -2.68 -2.90
N SER A 90 8.27 -3.34 -2.64
CA SER A 90 7.33 -2.99 -1.57
C SER A 90 6.91 -4.25 -0.82
N ASP A 91 6.54 -4.07 0.45
CA ASP A 91 5.95 -5.09 1.33
C ASP A 91 4.43 -5.21 1.16
N THR A 92 3.88 -4.63 0.10
CA THR A 92 2.48 -4.78 -0.30
C THR A 92 2.18 -6.14 -0.98
N PHE A 93 0.91 -6.38 -1.32
CA PHE A 93 0.45 -7.61 -1.98
C PHE A 93 0.27 -7.41 -3.49
N VAL A 94 0.62 -8.42 -4.30
CA VAL A 94 0.45 -8.38 -5.77
C VAL A 94 -1.02 -8.22 -6.19
N GLN A 95 -1.96 -8.60 -5.32
CA GLN A 95 -3.39 -8.48 -5.57
C GLN A 95 -3.92 -7.07 -5.35
N PHE A 96 -3.11 -6.16 -4.79
CA PHE A 96 -3.47 -4.78 -4.51
C PHE A 96 -3.22 -3.90 -5.73
#